data_AF-A0A368KZF1-F1
#
_entry.id   AF-A0A368KZF1-F1
#
_cell.length_a   1.000
_cell.length_b   1.000
_cell.length_c   1.000
_cell.angle_alpha   90.00
_cell.angle_beta   90.00
_cell.angle_gamma   90.00
#
_symmetry.space_group_name_H-M   'P 1'
#
loop_
_entity.id
_entity.type
_entity.pdbx_description
1 polymer ?
#
loop_
_entity_poly.entity_id
_entity_poly.type
_entity_poly.pdbx_seq_one_letter_code
_entity_poly.pdbx_strand_id
1 'polypeptide(L)'
;MLTCIFRDEIWLTIYHVILVAAFIYALFRELKPSDATVTVKRGEQAWTWFVFTWGILSLVSQQILRVSVAAIGFKVLLSLVDLAILAFLCFYSDWFRNRLIALSIVVKDKEEKI
;
A
#
# COMPACT_ATOMS: atom_id res chain seq x y z
N MET A 1 20.58 -14.94 18.90
CA MET A 1 20.68 -14.12 17.67
C MET A 1 19.41 -14.20 16.82
N LEU A 2 18.86 -15.40 16.55
CA LEU A 2 17.57 -15.58 15.87
C LEU A 2 16.36 -14.95 16.60
N THR A 3 16.39 -14.88 17.93
CA THR A 3 15.32 -14.26 18.74
C THR A 3 15.26 -12.74 18.63
N CYS A 4 16.34 -12.06 18.21
CA CYS A 4 16.29 -10.62 17.95
C CYS A 4 15.57 -10.30 16.63
N ILE A 5 15.70 -11.14 15.61
CA ILE A 5 15.10 -10.91 14.28
C ILE A 5 13.57 -11.06 14.30
N PHE A 6 13.03 -11.85 15.23
CA PHE A 6 11.59 -12.03 15.41
C PHE A 6 10.95 -11.05 16.40
N ARG A 7 11.67 -10.01 16.82
CA ARG A 7 11.08 -8.95 17.64
C ARG A 7 10.06 -8.20 16.79
N ASP A 8 8.81 -8.19 17.22
CA ASP A 8 7.67 -7.55 16.57
C ASP A 8 7.93 -6.05 16.29
N GLU A 9 8.67 -5.40 17.18
CA GLU A 9 9.17 -4.03 17.03
C GLU A 9 9.92 -3.80 15.71
N ILE A 10 10.78 -4.74 15.30
CA ILE A 10 11.60 -4.60 14.08
C ILE A 10 10.71 -4.69 12.85
N TRP A 11 9.83 -5.69 12.78
CA TRP A 11 8.92 -5.87 11.66
C TRP A 11 7.94 -4.70 11.51
N LEU A 12 7.43 -4.20 12.64
CA LEU A 12 6.57 -3.02 12.64
C LEU A 12 7.32 -1.77 12.14
N THR A 13 8.57 -1.61 12.56
CA THR A 13 9.42 -0.49 12.12
C THR A 13 9.72 -0.59 10.62
N ILE A 14 10.11 -1.78 10.13
CA ILE A 14 10.36 -2.03 8.70
C ILE A 14 9.11 -1.72 7.89
N TYR A 15 7.94 -2.19 8.34
CA TYR A 15 6.66 -1.94 7.68
C TYR A 15 6.36 -0.43 7.57
N HIS A 16 6.43 0.31 8.68
CA HIS A 16 6.20 1.76 8.65
C HIS A 16 7.23 2.50 7.80
N VAL A 17 8.51 2.12 7.88
CA VAL A 17 9.58 2.75 7.07
C VAL A 17 9.31 2.54 5.58
N ILE A 18 8.91 1.34 5.15
CA ILE A 18 8.55 1.07 3.75
C ILE A 18 7.32 1.89 3.35
N LEU A 19 6.30 1.92 4.20
CA LEU A 19 5.05 2.64 3.91
C LEU A 19 5.28 4.15 3.77
N VAL A 20 6.02 4.74 4.72
CA VAL A 20 6.37 6.16 4.72
C VAL A 20 7.32 6.49 3.58
N ALA A 21 8.30 5.63 3.28
CA ALA A 21 9.19 5.83 2.13
C ALA A 21 8.42 5.81 0.80
N ALA A 22 7.46 4.88 0.65
CA ALA A 22 6.59 4.82 -0.52
C ALA A 22 5.72 6.10 -0.62
N PHE A 23 5.18 6.57 0.49
CA PHE A 23 4.41 7.82 0.55
C PHE A 23 5.24 9.04 0.14
N ILE A 24 6.42 9.22 0.73
CA ILE A 24 7.32 10.33 0.43
C ILE A 24 7.73 10.29 -1.05
N TYR A 25 8.07 9.11 -1.56
CA TYR A 25 8.43 8.93 -2.97
C TYR A 25 7.26 9.29 -3.90
N ALA A 26 6.05 8.82 -3.59
CA ALA A 26 4.85 9.16 -4.34
C ALA A 26 4.57 10.67 -4.33
N LEU A 27 4.67 11.30 -3.16
CA LEU A 27 4.49 12.74 -2.99
C LEU A 27 5.48 13.54 -3.84
N PHE A 28 6.77 13.23 -3.77
CA PHE A 28 7.79 13.90 -4.59
C PHE A 28 7.58 13.69 -6.08
N ARG A 29 7.02 12.55 -6.48
CA ARG A 29 6.74 12.26 -7.88
C ARG A 29 5.53 13.04 -8.39
N GLU A 30 4.50 13.23 -7.57
CA GLU A 30 3.33 14.03 -7.93
C GLU A 30 3.63 15.53 -7.92
N LEU A 31 4.54 15.99 -7.05
CA LEU A 31 5.02 17.37 -7.06
C LEU A 31 5.86 17.70 -8.29
N LYS A 32 6.43 16.71 -8.98
CA LYS A 32 7.11 16.95 -10.24
C LYS A 32 6.06 17.16 -11.34
N PRO A 33 6.05 18.32 -12.02
CA PRO A 33 5.18 18.52 -13.16
C PRO A 33 5.52 17.46 -14.20
N SER A 34 4.55 16.61 -14.49
CA SER A 34 4.65 15.64 -15.58
C SER A 34 3.78 16.15 -16.72
N ASP A 35 4.40 16.49 -17.85
CA ASP A 35 3.70 16.89 -19.09
C ASP A 35 2.91 15.74 -19.73
N ALA A 36 2.95 14.55 -19.14
CA ALA A 36 2.28 13.36 -19.64
C ALA A 36 1.03 13.05 -18.81
N THR A 37 -0.06 13.79 -19.03
CA THR A 37 -1.41 13.37 -18.61
C THR A 37 -1.90 12.21 -19.46
N VAL A 38 -1.35 11.01 -19.22
CA VAL A 38 -1.92 9.77 -19.76
C VAL A 38 -3.10 9.39 -18.87
N THR A 39 -4.26 9.98 -19.15
CA THR A 39 -5.51 9.60 -18.51
C THR A 39 -6.00 8.29 -19.12
N VAL A 40 -5.63 7.17 -18.51
CA VAL A 40 -6.17 5.86 -18.91
C VAL A 40 -7.64 5.81 -18.48
N LYS A 41 -8.57 5.85 -19.44
CA LYS A 41 -9.98 5.54 -19.19
C LYS A 41 -10.08 4.07 -18.79
N ARG A 42 -10.28 3.80 -17.50
CA ARG A 42 -10.40 2.43 -16.98
C ARG A 42 -11.87 2.01 -16.95
N GLY A 43 -12.11 0.77 -17.36
CA GLY A 43 -13.43 0.15 -17.24
C GLY A 43 -13.82 -0.07 -15.78
N GLU A 44 -15.12 -0.16 -15.53
CA GLU A 44 -15.74 -0.37 -14.22
C GLU A 44 -15.16 -1.58 -13.48
N GLN A 45 -14.89 -2.68 -14.20
CA GLN A 45 -14.31 -3.89 -13.61
C GLN A 45 -12.92 -3.67 -13.00
N ALA A 46 -12.08 -2.82 -13.62
CA ALA A 46 -10.74 -2.52 -13.09
C ALA A 46 -10.82 -1.70 -11.79
N TRP A 47 -11.84 -0.85 -11.65
CA TRP A 47 -12.09 -0.11 -10.41
C TRP A 47 -12.51 -1.03 -9.28
N THR A 48 -13.36 -2.03 -9.55
CA THR A 48 -13.77 -3.02 -8.55
C THR A 48 -12.59 -3.80 -7.99
N TRP A 49 -11.72 -4.33 -8.86
CA TRP A 49 -10.51 -5.05 -8.44
C TRP A 49 -9.54 -4.16 -7.65
N PHE A 50 -9.43 -2.90 -8.06
CA PHE A 50 -8.59 -1.94 -7.36
C PHE A 50 -9.10 -1.64 -5.94
N VAL A 51 -10.40 -1.37 -5.77
CA VAL A 51 -11.01 -1.14 -4.44
C VAL A 51 -10.88 -2.38 -3.56
N PHE A 52 -11.08 -3.57 -4.13
CA PHE A 52 -10.89 -4.84 -3.42
C PHE A 52 -9.44 -5.02 -2.95
N THR A 53 -8.47 -4.72 -3.81
CA THR A 53 -7.04 -4.79 -3.46
C THR A 53 -6.69 -3.82 -2.35
N TRP A 54 -7.20 -2.59 -2.42
CA TRP A 54 -7.05 -1.61 -1.34
C TRP A 54 -7.65 -2.12 -0.02
N GLY A 55 -8.85 -2.72 -0.08
CA GLY A 55 -9.50 -3.34 1.08
C GLY A 55 -8.60 -4.40 1.72
N ILE A 56 -8.04 -5.31 0.93
CA ILE A 56 -7.11 -6.34 1.42
C ILE A 56 -5.89 -5.70 2.07
N LEU A 57 -5.24 -4.74 1.41
CA LEU A 57 -4.05 -4.06 1.95
C LEU A 57 -4.37 -3.37 3.29
N SER A 58 -5.52 -2.69 3.37
CA SER A 58 -5.96 -2.04 4.61
C SER A 58 -6.16 -3.03 5.76
N LEU A 59 -6.76 -4.20 5.49
CA LEU A 59 -6.96 -5.25 6.49
C LEU A 59 -5.64 -5.85 6.96
N VAL A 60 -4.72 -6.12 6.02
CA VAL A 60 -3.38 -6.64 6.35
C VAL A 60 -2.63 -5.65 7.25
N SER A 61 -2.66 -4.36 6.92
CA SER A 61 -2.06 -3.31 7.74
C SER A 61 -2.63 -3.22 9.14
N GLN A 62 -3.97 -3.25 9.27
CA GLN A 62 -4.62 -3.25 10.58
C GLN A 62 -4.25 -4.49 11.40
N GLN A 63 -4.12 -5.65 10.75
CA GLN A 63 -3.75 -6.89 11.44
C GLN A 63 -2.31 -6.86 11.95
N ILE A 64 -1.36 -6.28 11.18
CA ILE A 64 0.03 -6.08 11.61
C ILE A 64 0.08 -5.24 12.90
N LEU A 65 -0.61 -4.09 12.91
CA LEU A 65 -0.69 -3.22 14.08
C LEU A 65 -1.39 -3.87 15.28
N ARG A 66 -2.43 -4.66 15.03
CA ARG A 66 -3.20 -5.32 16.08
C ARG A 66 -2.34 -6.34 16.83
N VAL A 67 -1.58 -7.16 16.10
CA VAL A 67 -0.74 -8.23 16.65
C VAL A 67 0.51 -7.68 17.34
N SER A 68 1.03 -6.52 16.91
CA SER A 68 2.22 -5.94 17.53
C SER A 68 1.99 -5.52 18.99
N VAL A 69 2.95 -5.84 19.86
CA VAL A 69 3.00 -5.41 21.26
C VAL A 69 3.74 -4.07 21.40
N ALA A 70 4.61 -3.73 20.43
CA ALA A 70 5.39 -2.50 20.39
C ALA A 70 4.60 -1.18 20.45
N ALA A 71 3.35 -1.18 19.97
CA ALA A 71 2.56 0.03 19.77
C ALA A 71 1.48 0.29 20.85
N ILE A 72 1.62 -0.29 22.05
CA ILE A 72 0.64 -0.11 23.14
C ILE A 72 0.41 1.39 23.42
N GLY A 73 -0.86 1.81 23.39
CA GLY A 73 -1.29 3.21 23.61
C GLY A 73 -1.44 4.05 22.34
N PHE A 74 -0.74 3.74 21.25
CA PHE A 74 -0.78 4.53 20.01
C PHE A 74 -1.34 3.78 18.80
N LYS A 75 -1.80 2.52 18.97
CA LYS A 75 -2.32 1.67 17.88
C LYS A 75 -3.39 2.36 17.03
N VAL A 76 -4.31 3.09 17.66
CA VAL A 76 -5.39 3.79 16.95
C VAL A 76 -4.85 4.91 16.08
N LEU A 77 -3.92 5.71 16.61
CA LEU A 77 -3.32 6.81 15.86
C LEU A 77 -2.48 6.27 14.68
N LEU A 78 -1.66 5.25 14.91
CA LEU A 78 -0.87 4.60 13.87
C LEU A 78 -1.76 3.96 12.80
N SER A 79 -2.84 3.30 13.22
CA SER A 79 -3.86 2.74 12.32
C SER A 79 -4.45 3.81 11.40
N LEU A 80 -4.83 4.97 11.94
CA LEU A 80 -5.36 6.07 11.14
C LEU A 80 -4.33 6.63 10.17
N VAL A 81 -3.08 6.80 10.60
CA VAL A 81 -1.98 7.29 9.75
C VAL A 81 -1.70 6.30 8.62
N ASP A 82 -1.59 5.00 8.91
CA ASP A 82 -1.34 3.98 7.90
C ASP A 82 -2.47 3.90 6.87
N LEU A 83 -3.72 3.98 7.32
CA LEU A 83 -4.88 4.01 6.43
C LEU A 83 -4.91 5.28 5.57
N ALA A 84 -4.56 6.45 6.13
CA ALA A 84 -4.47 7.69 5.37
C ALA A 84 -3.36 7.63 4.30
N ILE A 85 -2.19 7.09 4.66
CA ILE A 85 -1.09 6.90 3.71
C ILE A 85 -1.49 5.90 2.61
N LEU A 86 -2.09 4.77 2.97
CA LEU A 86 -2.57 3.78 1.99
C LEU A 86 -3.64 4.35 1.08
N ALA A 87 -4.58 5.12 1.62
CA ALA A 87 -5.60 5.81 0.84
C ALA A 87 -4.96 6.81 -0.14
N PHE A 88 -3.98 7.59 0.30
CA PHE A 88 -3.23 8.49 -0.57
C PHE A 88 -2.54 7.73 -1.70
N LEU A 89 -1.73 6.73 -1.35
CA LEU A 89 -0.99 5.91 -2.31
C LEU A 89 -1.92 5.25 -3.32
N CYS A 90 -3.04 4.69 -2.88
CA CYS A 90 -3.95 4.00 -3.77
C CYS A 90 -4.74 4.98 -4.66
N PHE A 91 -5.42 5.96 -4.07
CA PHE A 91 -6.41 6.74 -4.80
C PHE A 91 -5.83 7.96 -5.50
N TYR A 92 -4.86 8.64 -4.89
CA TYR A 92 -4.26 9.87 -5.41
C TYR A 92 -3.02 9.58 -6.23
N SER A 93 -2.21 8.61 -5.82
CA SER A 93 -0.96 8.34 -6.53
C SER A 93 -1.12 7.50 -7.78
N ASP A 94 -1.01 8.16 -8.93
CA ASP A 94 -1.00 7.52 -10.25
C ASP A 94 0.08 6.45 -10.36
N TRP A 95 1.25 6.68 -9.77
CA TRP A 95 2.34 5.70 -9.80
C TRP A 95 1.96 4.40 -9.11
N PHE A 96 1.53 4.49 -7.85
CA PHE A 96 1.24 3.31 -7.05
C PHE A 96 -0.01 2.59 -7.57
N ARG A 97 -1.04 3.36 -7.95
CA ARG A 97 -2.24 2.86 -8.61
C ARG A 97 -1.94 2.10 -9.90
N ASN A 98 -1.08 2.64 -10.75
CA ASN A 98 -0.65 1.96 -11.98
C ASN A 98 0.13 0.67 -11.69
N ARG A 99 0.95 0.67 -10.63
CA ARG A 99 1.69 -0.53 -10.21
C ARG A 99 0.77 -1.63 -9.69
N LEU A 100 -0.23 -1.30 -8.88
CA LEU A 100 -1.21 -2.27 -8.40
C LEU A 100 -1.99 -2.91 -9.55
N ILE A 101 -2.39 -2.10 -10.53
CA ILE A 101 -3.12 -2.61 -11.70
C ILE A 101 -2.21 -3.48 -12.56
N ALA A 102 -0.97 -3.06 -12.82
CA ALA A 102 -0.01 -3.88 -13.52
C ALA A 102 0.18 -5.25 -12.84
N LEU A 103 0.20 -5.27 -11.51
CA LEU A 103 0.29 -6.52 -10.74
C LEU A 103 -0.96 -7.40 -10.95
N SER A 104 -2.17 -6.82 -10.93
CA SER A 104 -3.41 -7.57 -11.20
C SER A 104 -3.46 -8.16 -12.62
N ILE A 105 -2.96 -7.43 -13.62
CA ILE A 105 -2.90 -7.90 -15.01
C ILE A 105 -1.94 -9.08 -15.10
N VAL A 106 -0.75 -8.99 -14.50
CA VAL A 106 0.24 -10.08 -14.48
C VAL A 106 -0.29 -11.34 -13.83
N VAL A 107 -1.07 -11.21 -12.74
CA VAL A 107 -1.71 -12.35 -12.09
C VAL A 107 -2.71 -13.02 -13.03
N LYS A 108 -3.57 -12.22 -13.69
CA LYS A 108 -4.58 -12.73 -14.62
C LYS A 108 -3.98 -13.41 -15.85
N ASP A 109 -2.93 -12.83 -16.44
CA ASP A 109 -2.22 -13.39 -17.61
C ASP A 109 -1.53 -14.73 -17.30
N LYS A 110 -1.20 -14.97 -16.02
CA LYS A 110 -0.68 -16.26 -15.55
C LYS A 110 -1.78 -17.29 -15.36
N GLU A 111 -2.95 -16.89 -14.87
CA GLU A 111 -4.10 -17.80 -14.73
C GLU A 111 -4.62 -18.27 -16.10
N GLU A 112 -4.62 -17.43 -17.13
CA GLU A 112 -5.04 -17.83 -18.49
C GLU A 112 -4.03 -18.74 -19.22
N LYS A 113 -2.80 -18.89 -18.70
CA LYS A 113 -1.74 -19.73 -19.29
C LYS A 113 -1.56 -21.08 -18.60
N ILE A 114 -2.32 -21.37 -17.55
CA ILE A 114 -2.34 -22.65 -16.82
C ILE A 114 -3.61 -23.40 -17.22
#